data_AF-A0A382TVM2-F1
#
_entry.id   AF-A0A382TVM2-F1
#
_cell.length_a   1.000
_cell.length_b   1.000
_cell.length_c   1.000
_cell.angle_alpha   90.00
_cell.angle_beta   90.00
_cell.angle_gamma   90.00
#
_symmetry.space_group_name_H-M   'P 1'
#
loop_
_entity.id
_entity.type
_entity.pdbx_description
1 polymer ?
#
loop_
_entity_poly.entity_id
_entity_poly.type
_entity_poly.pdbx_seq_one_letter_code
_entity_poly.pdbx_strand_id
1 'polypeptide(L)'
;MRPVVAYRRLLVSALVLSLVSGAASAEAATAGFSVSGSGWGDGVGLSQYGAKAMAADGATYEQILGRYFTGASVGHVTTVGPGSFGFSDLMPLWVGLMQNS
;
A
#
# COMPACT_ATOMS: atom_id res chain seq x y z
N MET A 1 35.80 -67.71 -10.68
CA MET A 1 34.89 -66.89 -11.53
C MET A 1 33.79 -66.19 -10.72
N ARG A 2 34.12 -65.31 -9.76
CA ARG A 2 33.12 -64.56 -8.95
C ARG A 2 33.35 -63.04 -8.76
N PRO A 3 34.45 -62.38 -9.22
CA PRO A 3 34.65 -60.95 -8.96
C PRO A 3 33.78 -60.05 -9.86
N VAL A 4 33.46 -60.50 -11.08
CA VAL A 4 32.70 -59.70 -12.07
C VAL A 4 31.24 -59.47 -11.63
N VAL A 5 30.62 -60.43 -10.95
CA VAL A 5 29.25 -60.30 -10.42
C VAL A 5 29.19 -59.37 -9.22
N ALA A 6 30.22 -59.37 -8.36
CA ALA A 6 30.32 -58.45 -7.22
C ALA A 6 30.54 -57.00 -7.68
N TYR A 7 31.43 -56.79 -8.67
CA TYR A 7 31.70 -55.47 -9.25
C TYR A 7 30.45 -54.88 -9.92
N ARG A 8 29.70 -55.70 -10.66
CA ARG A 8 28.43 -55.29 -11.30
C ARG A 8 27.35 -54.91 -10.28
N ARG A 9 27.29 -55.60 -9.14
CA ARG A 9 26.35 -55.25 -8.06
C ARG A 9 26.71 -53.93 -7.38
N LEU A 10 28.01 -53.68 -7.15
CA LEU A 10 28.51 -52.43 -6.59
C LEU A 10 28.29 -51.24 -7.54
N LEU A 11 28.52 -51.44 -8.84
CA LEU A 11 28.25 -50.41 -9.85
C LEU A 11 26.75 -50.07 -9.96
N VAL A 12 25.87 -51.07 -9.92
CA VAL A 12 24.42 -50.83 -9.96
C VAL A 12 23.94 -50.12 -8.69
N SER A 13 24.46 -50.49 -7.52
CA SER A 13 24.09 -49.81 -6.27
C SER A 13 24.64 -48.40 -6.18
N ALA A 14 25.85 -48.13 -6.66
CA ALA A 14 26.39 -46.77 -6.79
C ALA A 14 25.58 -45.91 -7.78
N LEU A 15 25.15 -46.49 -8.91
CA LEU A 15 24.31 -45.80 -9.89
C LEU A 15 22.92 -45.47 -9.33
N VAL A 16 22.29 -46.41 -8.61
CA VAL A 16 20.99 -46.21 -7.98
C VAL A 16 21.07 -45.16 -6.87
N LEU A 17 22.13 -45.19 -6.06
CA LEU A 17 22.36 -44.19 -5.02
C LEU A 17 22.59 -42.79 -5.62
N SER A 18 23.36 -42.71 -6.71
CA SER A 18 23.54 -41.46 -7.46
C SER A 18 22.25 -40.92 -8.07
N LEU A 19 21.34 -41.79 -8.52
CA LEU A 19 20.05 -41.38 -9.08
C LEU A 19 19.08 -40.87 -8.00
N VAL A 20 19.11 -41.46 -6.80
CA VAL A 20 18.20 -41.08 -5.71
C VAL A 20 18.58 -39.74 -5.07
N SER A 21 19.85 -39.36 -5.11
CA SER A 21 20.33 -38.07 -4.57
C SER A 21 20.19 -36.89 -5.55
N GLY A 22 19.86 -37.14 -6.83
CA GLY A 22 19.74 -36.11 -7.87
C GLY A 22 18.35 -35.50 -8.04
N ALA A 23 17.33 -35.97 -7.32
CA ALA A 23 15.96 -35.46 -7.42
C ALA A 23 15.81 -34.14 -6.63
N ALA A 24 16.38 -33.06 -7.13
CA ALA A 24 16.02 -31.72 -6.68
C ALA A 24 14.61 -31.39 -7.19
N SER A 25 13.68 -31.13 -6.28
CA SER A 25 12.36 -30.60 -6.59
C SER A 25 12.52 -29.20 -7.20
N ALA A 26 12.29 -29.07 -8.50
CA ALA A 26 12.17 -27.78 -9.15
C ALA A 26 10.79 -27.19 -8.80
N GLU A 27 10.75 -26.37 -7.76
CA GLU A 27 9.57 -25.58 -7.43
C GLU A 27 9.38 -24.54 -8.53
N ALA A 28 8.31 -24.66 -9.32
CA ALA A 28 8.03 -23.73 -10.40
C ALA A 28 7.79 -22.34 -9.80
N ALA A 29 8.76 -21.43 -9.95
CA ALA A 29 8.62 -20.05 -9.52
C ALA A 29 7.42 -19.43 -10.25
N THR A 30 6.32 -19.23 -9.52
CA THR A 30 5.16 -18.50 -10.01
C THR A 30 5.62 -17.06 -10.22
N ALA A 31 5.43 -16.52 -11.43
CA ALA A 31 5.75 -15.11 -11.71
C ALA A 31 4.84 -14.21 -10.86
N GLY A 32 5.32 -13.79 -9.71
CA GLY A 32 4.64 -12.85 -8.83
C GLY A 32 4.86 -11.42 -9.32
N PHE A 33 3.84 -10.57 -9.19
CA PHE A 33 4.01 -9.12 -9.30
C PHE A 33 3.97 -8.50 -7.90
N SER A 34 4.87 -7.56 -7.65
CA SER A 34 4.87 -6.75 -6.43
C SER A 34 4.65 -5.30 -6.81
N VAL A 35 3.69 -4.65 -6.16
CA VAL A 35 3.46 -3.22 -6.30
C VAL A 35 3.80 -2.54 -4.99
N SER A 36 4.75 -1.62 -5.04
CA SER A 36 5.09 -0.74 -3.92
C SER A 36 4.53 0.66 -4.18
N GLY A 37 3.83 1.21 -3.19
CA GLY A 37 3.32 2.58 -3.22
C GLY A 37 3.51 3.27 -1.88
N SER A 38 3.17 4.55 -1.82
CA SER A 38 3.26 5.37 -0.61
C SER A 38 2.02 6.26 -0.47
N GLY A 39 1.70 6.64 0.76
CA GLY A 39 0.51 7.44 1.07
C GLY A 39 -0.72 6.58 1.39
N TRP A 40 -1.73 7.22 1.97
CA TRP A 40 -2.99 6.58 2.34
C TRP A 40 -4.13 7.59 2.14
N GLY A 41 -5.05 7.30 1.22
CA GLY A 41 -6.13 8.20 0.80
C GLY A 41 -6.05 8.58 -0.68
N ASP A 42 -6.93 9.48 -1.10
CA ASP A 42 -7.01 10.01 -2.47
C ASP A 42 -5.93 11.05 -2.81
N GLY A 43 -5.26 11.58 -1.78
CA GLY A 43 -4.22 12.60 -1.93
C GLY A 43 -4.76 14.00 -2.23
N VAL A 44 -6.06 14.24 -2.03
CA VAL A 44 -6.70 15.54 -2.32
C VAL A 44 -7.07 16.25 -1.02
N GLY A 45 -6.77 17.55 -0.94
CA GLY A 45 -7.08 18.38 0.21
C GLY A 45 -6.07 18.20 1.35
N LEU A 46 -6.56 17.90 2.56
CA LEU A 46 -5.79 17.93 3.80
C LEU A 46 -5.12 16.58 4.10
N SER A 47 -3.78 16.54 4.09
CA SER A 47 -3.05 15.38 4.66
C SER A 47 -3.11 15.42 6.18
N GLN A 48 -3.80 14.45 6.78
CA GLN A 48 -3.97 14.37 8.25
C GLN A 48 -2.63 14.26 8.99
N TYR A 49 -1.72 13.43 8.49
CA TYR A 49 -0.38 13.27 9.08
C TYR A 49 0.47 14.51 8.88
N GLY A 50 0.37 15.19 7.73
CA GLY A 50 1.08 16.44 7.50
C GLY A 50 0.56 17.57 8.39
N ALA A 51 -0.76 17.68 8.58
CA ALA A 51 -1.37 18.60 9.52
C ALA A 51 -0.91 18.35 10.96
N LYS A 52 -0.87 17.08 11.39
CA LYS A 52 -0.34 16.69 12.71
C LYS A 52 1.12 17.11 12.89
N ALA A 53 1.97 16.88 11.88
CA ALA A 53 3.38 17.26 11.94
C ALA A 53 3.54 18.79 12.02
N MET A 54 2.83 19.54 11.17
CA MET A 54 2.84 21.00 11.22
C MET A 54 2.37 21.54 12.59
N ALA A 55 1.33 20.95 13.17
CA ALA A 55 0.86 21.33 14.49
C ALA A 55 1.89 21.01 15.59
N ALA A 56 2.59 19.86 15.49
CA ALA A 56 3.68 19.52 16.39
C ALA A 56 4.86 20.50 16.29
N ASP A 57 5.10 21.06 15.10
CA ASP A 57 6.09 22.11 14.85
C ASP A 57 5.58 23.52 15.22
N GLY A 58 4.37 23.65 15.78
CA GLY A 58 3.81 24.90 16.29
C GLY A 58 2.97 25.70 15.30
N ALA A 59 2.64 25.15 14.13
CA ALA A 59 1.75 25.81 13.18
C ALA A 59 0.32 25.94 13.73
N THR A 60 -0.31 27.10 13.50
CA THR A 60 -1.72 27.30 13.82
C THR A 60 -2.63 26.59 12.82
N TYR A 61 -3.90 26.38 13.17
CA TYR A 61 -4.84 25.74 12.26
C TYR A 61 -5.05 26.56 10.98
N GLU A 62 -4.99 27.89 11.03
CA GLU A 62 -5.07 28.75 9.83
C GLU A 62 -3.87 28.53 8.90
N GLN A 63 -2.67 28.40 9.46
CA GLN A 63 -1.45 28.13 8.68
C GLN A 63 -1.51 26.73 8.03
N ILE A 64 -2.01 25.75 8.77
CA ILE A 64 -2.23 24.39 8.26
C ILE A 64 -3.26 24.42 7.12
N LEU A 65 -4.44 25.00 7.35
CA LEU A 65 -5.48 25.07 6.31
C LEU A 65 -5.00 25.87 5.10
N GLY A 66 -4.29 26.98 5.29
CA GLY A 66 -3.72 27.78 4.20
C GLY A 66 -2.67 27.02 3.37
N ARG A 67 -1.98 26.03 3.95
CA ARG A 67 -1.05 25.15 3.22
C ARG A 67 -1.77 24.19 2.27
N TYR A 68 -2.94 23.68 2.67
CA TYR A 68 -3.67 22.65 1.92
C TYR A 68 -4.78 23.22 1.03
N PHE A 69 -5.32 24.37 1.38
CA PHE A 69 -6.44 25.02 0.70
C PHE A 69 -6.05 26.44 0.28
N THR A 70 -5.22 26.54 -0.76
CA THR A 70 -4.75 27.83 -1.28
C THR A 70 -5.93 28.72 -1.68
N GLY A 71 -5.96 29.94 -1.15
CA GLY A 71 -7.03 30.91 -1.42
C GLY A 71 -8.29 30.75 -0.57
N ALA A 72 -8.34 29.76 0.34
CA ALA A 72 -9.42 29.65 1.32
C ALA A 72 -9.25 30.65 2.47
N SER A 73 -10.37 31.00 3.09
CA SER A 73 -10.42 31.80 4.32
C SER A 73 -11.17 31.05 5.42
N VAL A 74 -10.77 31.30 6.67
CA VAL A 74 -11.50 30.82 7.85
C VAL A 74 -12.55 31.86 8.21
N GLY A 75 -13.79 31.42 8.41
CA GLY A 75 -14.89 32.28 8.84
C GLY A 75 -15.70 31.62 9.95
N HIS A 76 -16.36 32.44 10.76
CA HIS A 76 -17.35 31.95 11.70
C HIS A 76 -18.59 31.48 10.94
N VAL A 77 -19.20 30.38 11.41
CA VAL A 77 -20.43 29.84 10.83
C VAL A 77 -21.61 30.83 10.88
N THR A 78 -21.54 31.81 11.78
CA THR A 78 -22.52 32.90 11.90
C THR A 78 -22.29 34.04 10.89
N THR A 79 -21.12 34.09 10.26
CA THR A 79 -20.74 35.12 9.27
C THR A 79 -20.86 34.63 7.83
N VAL A 80 -20.90 33.31 7.60
CA VAL A 80 -21.30 32.77 6.28
C VAL A 80 -22.78 33.08 6.09
N GLY A 81 -23.07 34.11 5.29
CA GLY A 81 -24.43 34.62 5.10
C GLY A 81 -25.39 33.62 4.46
N PRO A 82 -26.70 33.95 4.37
CA PRO A 82 -27.75 33.07 3.84
C PRO A 82 -27.57 32.61 2.37
N GLY A 83 -26.60 33.16 1.65
CA GLY A 83 -26.23 32.76 0.28
C GLY A 83 -24.97 31.90 0.19
N SER A 84 -24.46 31.42 1.32
CA SER A 84 -23.28 30.55 1.35
C SER A 84 -23.69 29.12 0.98
N PHE A 85 -22.82 28.39 0.27
CA PHE A 85 -23.05 27.01 -0.20
C PHE A 85 -23.69 26.07 0.85
N GLY A 86 -23.35 26.24 2.14
CA GLY A 86 -23.88 25.43 3.23
C GLY A 86 -25.36 25.67 3.58
N PHE A 87 -25.98 26.72 3.03
CA PHE A 87 -27.37 27.12 3.30
C PHE A 87 -28.21 27.35 2.04
N SER A 88 -27.59 27.66 0.89
CA SER A 88 -28.30 27.96 -0.36
C SER A 88 -28.45 26.77 -1.30
N ASP A 89 -27.58 25.77 -1.21
CA ASP A 89 -27.63 24.59 -2.08
C ASP A 89 -28.42 23.47 -1.40
N LEU A 90 -29.57 23.12 -1.99
CA LEU A 90 -30.38 21.98 -1.53
C LEU A 90 -29.66 20.63 -1.69
N MET A 91 -28.61 20.58 -2.51
CA MET A 91 -27.78 19.41 -2.76
C MET A 91 -26.31 19.85 -2.90
N PRO A 92 -25.64 20.18 -1.80
CA PRO A 92 -24.24 20.57 -1.88
C PRO A 92 -23.43 19.41 -2.48
N LEU A 93 -22.57 19.67 -3.47
CA LEU A 93 -21.69 18.64 -4.02
C LEU A 93 -20.61 18.29 -2.97
N TRP A 94 -20.92 17.30 -2.14
CA TRP A 94 -20.00 16.79 -1.15
C TRP A 94 -19.00 15.83 -1.80
N VAL A 95 -17.89 16.36 -2.31
CA VAL A 95 -16.78 15.53 -2.79
C VAL A 95 -16.12 14.87 -1.58
N GLY A 96 -16.27 13.54 -1.44
CA GLY A 96 -15.51 12.74 -0.47
C GLY A 96 -16.13 12.54 0.92
N LEU A 97 -17.33 13.07 1.23
CA LEU A 97 -18.01 12.83 2.51
C LEU A 97 -19.10 11.75 2.46
N MET A 98 -19.49 11.29 1.28
CA MET A 98 -20.31 10.07 1.14
C MET A 98 -19.42 8.84 1.33
N GLN A 99 -18.92 8.64 2.53
CA GLN A 99 -18.18 7.44 2.94
C GLN A 99 -19.16 6.32 3.32
N ASN A 100 -20.01 5.91 2.38
CA ASN A 100 -20.74 4.65 2.55
C ASN A 100 -19.81 3.52 2.09
N SER A 101 -19.04 2.99 3.04
CA SER A 101 -18.33 1.70 2.93
C SER A 101 -19.28 0.52 3.02
#